data_AF-A0A849QHE6-F1
#
_entry.id   AF-A0A849QHE6-F1
#
_cell.length_a   1.000
_cell.length_b   1.000
_cell.length_c   1.000
_cell.angle_alpha   90.00
_cell.angle_beta   90.00
_cell.angle_gamma   90.00
#
_symmetry.space_group_name_H-M   'P 1'
#
loop_
_entity.id
_entity.type
_entity.pdbx_description
1 polymer ?
#
loop_
_entity_poly.entity_id
_entity_poly.type
_entity_poly.pdbx_seq_one_letter_code
_entity_poly.pdbx_strand_id
1 'polypeptide(L)'
;MVVDVDICGLKIGDEHPVRLMGAINLSRESFYKPSVADSDSILNVAHRMVDEGATILDVGARSTWPLAEPITKEQELQRLLPALEILQDNVDALISVDTMFSDIAEKSLKLGVDVINDVSGFTADEKMIDIVADHGCPAVVMASNKVTGDPIGMDAIMGSLDAIINKALSRGIGDEQLILDPAIGKWVAEKEPIYDLETIDRFERLNVFERPLLAAISRKSVIGEVLGKPAKDRLFGSLAATAVVVSKGAHIIRTHDVAETLDVVKVAGAIRSRRPVVRDGDFEVSMLDITHPSDAVMAMRKVDATETGCHVMKNKTVNRVLRIRNITTTEALIIKQEMLARGGDAALARDAVSHETEKTDVIITGTLLQMERFITKLEGQARSLPLISKMIRGTLDLQMDVEYRYSGGY
;
A
#
# COMPACT_ATOMS: atom_id res chain seq x y z
N MET A 1 -1.66 15.11 3.39
CA MET A 1 -1.31 16.02 2.28
C MET A 1 -1.54 15.35 0.93
N VAL A 2 -1.64 16.16 -0.12
CA VAL A 2 -1.64 15.70 -1.52
C VAL A 2 -0.21 15.33 -1.89
N VAL A 3 0.01 14.17 -2.51
CA VAL A 3 1.35 13.75 -2.96
C VAL A 3 1.53 14.21 -4.39
N ASP A 4 2.43 15.17 -4.66
CA ASP A 4 2.85 15.51 -6.02
C ASP A 4 4.35 15.80 -6.02
N VAL A 5 5.11 14.99 -6.76
CA VAL A 5 6.58 15.08 -6.84
C VAL A 5 7.05 15.14 -8.28
N ASP A 6 8.27 15.62 -8.47
CA ASP A 6 9.01 15.58 -9.74
C ASP A 6 10.15 14.57 -9.63
N ILE A 7 10.07 13.47 -10.39
CA ILE A 7 11.10 12.43 -10.44
C ILE A 7 11.73 12.49 -11.82
N CYS A 8 12.92 13.09 -11.92
CA CYS A 8 13.67 13.23 -13.17
C CYS A 8 12.84 13.86 -14.32
N GLY A 9 12.02 14.86 -14.02
CA GLY A 9 11.13 15.53 -14.98
C GLY A 9 9.75 14.88 -15.12
N LEU A 10 9.55 13.68 -14.56
CA LEU A 10 8.27 12.99 -14.58
C LEU A 10 7.44 13.36 -13.34
N LYS A 11 6.34 14.09 -13.57
CA LYS A 11 5.38 14.42 -12.51
C LYS A 11 4.60 13.19 -12.05
N ILE A 12 4.65 12.87 -10.76
CA ILE A 12 3.99 11.70 -10.16
C ILE A 12 3.19 12.16 -8.94
N GLY A 13 1.92 11.78 -8.85
CA GLY A 13 1.11 12.22 -7.74
C GLY A 13 -0.40 12.07 -7.87
N ASP A 14 -1.10 12.66 -6.91
CA ASP A 14 -2.56 12.70 -6.79
C ASP A 14 -3.19 13.56 -7.90
N GLU A 15 -2.50 14.64 -8.34
CA GLU A 15 -2.96 15.55 -9.39
C GLU A 15 -2.49 15.14 -10.81
N HIS A 16 -1.68 14.10 -10.90
CA HIS A 16 -1.10 13.61 -12.15
C HIS A 16 -1.66 12.25 -12.55
N PRO A 17 -1.58 11.90 -13.85
CA PRO A 17 -1.95 10.55 -14.30
C PRO A 17 -1.10 9.49 -13.60
N VAL A 18 -1.73 8.35 -13.27
CA VAL A 18 -1.01 7.16 -12.81
C VAL A 18 0.02 6.76 -13.85
N ARG A 19 1.27 6.54 -13.40
CA ARG A 19 2.38 6.17 -14.28
C ARG A 19 2.46 4.65 -14.42
N LEU A 20 2.85 4.20 -15.60
CA LEU A 20 3.13 2.78 -15.84
C LEU A 20 4.63 2.55 -15.85
N MET A 21 5.04 1.58 -15.03
CA MET A 21 6.40 1.05 -15.00
C MET A 21 6.40 -0.32 -15.71
N GLY A 22 6.95 -0.37 -16.92
CA GLY A 22 7.07 -1.59 -17.71
C GLY A 22 8.22 -2.47 -17.21
N ALA A 23 7.92 -3.71 -16.82
CA ALA A 23 8.92 -4.63 -16.28
C ALA A 23 9.66 -5.40 -17.39
N ILE A 24 10.97 -5.14 -17.56
CA ILE A 24 11.85 -5.82 -18.51
C ILE A 24 12.76 -6.79 -17.75
N ASN A 25 12.53 -8.08 -17.94
CA ASN A 25 13.33 -9.13 -17.31
C ASN A 25 14.40 -9.65 -18.29
N LEU A 26 15.68 -9.49 -17.96
CA LEU A 26 16.81 -9.97 -18.77
C LEU A 26 17.15 -11.45 -18.50
N SER A 27 16.53 -12.07 -17.49
CA SER A 27 16.75 -13.48 -17.17
C SER A 27 16.09 -14.40 -18.18
N ARG A 28 16.89 -15.32 -18.76
CA ARG A 28 16.41 -16.41 -19.62
C ARG A 28 15.52 -17.41 -18.85
N GLU A 29 15.56 -17.39 -17.52
CA GLU A 29 14.85 -18.29 -16.61
C GLU A 29 13.46 -17.79 -16.14
N SER A 30 12.98 -16.64 -16.62
CA SER A 30 11.68 -16.09 -16.17
C SER A 30 10.45 -16.88 -16.69
N PHE A 31 9.46 -17.10 -15.82
CA PHE A 31 8.23 -17.88 -16.06
C PHE A 31 7.36 -17.32 -17.21
N TYR A 32 7.64 -16.11 -17.68
CA TYR A 32 6.91 -15.41 -18.73
C TYR A 32 7.78 -15.29 -20.00
N LYS A 33 7.53 -16.18 -20.98
CA LYS A 33 8.34 -16.30 -22.20
C LYS A 33 8.33 -15.10 -23.19
N PRO A 34 7.40 -14.12 -23.18
CA PRO A 34 7.47 -13.02 -24.17
C PRO A 34 8.40 -11.86 -23.77
N SER A 35 9.06 -11.86 -22.60
CA SER A 35 9.95 -10.77 -22.17
C SER A 35 11.46 -11.07 -22.22
N VAL A 36 11.89 -12.22 -22.73
CA VAL A 36 13.33 -12.55 -22.83
C VAL A 36 13.92 -11.89 -24.08
N ALA A 37 14.62 -10.79 -23.89
CA ALA A 37 15.32 -10.09 -24.96
C ALA A 37 16.77 -10.60 -25.12
N ASP A 38 17.15 -11.08 -26.31
CA ASP A 38 18.55 -10.96 -26.77
C ASP A 38 18.84 -9.48 -27.11
N SER A 39 20.10 -9.06 -27.26
CA SER A 39 20.49 -7.64 -27.31
C SER A 39 19.79 -6.79 -28.40
N ASP A 40 19.45 -7.37 -29.56
CA ASP A 40 18.65 -6.70 -30.61
C ASP A 40 17.13 -6.68 -30.31
N SER A 41 16.69 -7.42 -29.30
CA SER A 41 15.30 -7.54 -28.85
C SER A 41 14.95 -6.55 -27.73
N ILE A 42 15.92 -6.10 -26.92
CA ILE A 42 15.60 -5.27 -25.73
C ILE A 42 15.08 -3.89 -26.12
N LEU A 43 15.71 -3.24 -27.09
CA LEU A 43 15.30 -1.93 -27.57
C LEU A 43 13.89 -2.01 -28.21
N ASN A 44 13.60 -3.08 -28.95
CA ASN A 44 12.28 -3.33 -29.51
C ASN A 44 11.21 -3.54 -28.43
N VAL A 45 11.54 -4.30 -27.38
CA VAL A 45 10.64 -4.50 -26.22
C VAL A 45 10.38 -3.17 -25.50
N ALA A 46 11.43 -2.38 -25.29
CA ALA A 46 11.35 -1.08 -24.64
C ALA A 46 10.51 -0.09 -25.45
N HIS A 47 10.78 0.08 -26.75
CA HIS A 47 9.97 0.90 -27.64
C HIS A 47 8.50 0.47 -27.64
N ARG A 48 8.23 -0.83 -27.74
CA ARG A 48 6.86 -1.34 -27.65
C ARG A 48 6.20 -0.95 -26.33
N MET A 49 6.87 -1.13 -25.19
CA MET A 49 6.30 -0.74 -23.89
C MET A 49 6.05 0.76 -23.80
N VAL A 50 6.94 1.60 -24.33
CA VAL A 50 6.75 3.06 -24.39
C VAL A 50 5.56 3.42 -25.28
N ASP A 51 5.45 2.82 -26.47
CA ASP A 51 4.32 2.99 -27.40
C ASP A 51 2.98 2.55 -26.76
N GLU A 52 3.03 1.51 -25.93
CA GLU A 52 1.89 1.02 -25.13
C GLU A 52 1.56 1.91 -23.92
N GLY A 53 2.42 2.88 -23.58
CA GLY A 53 2.19 3.92 -22.58
C GLY A 53 3.03 3.82 -21.30
N ALA A 54 4.09 3.01 -21.27
CA ALA A 54 5.05 3.02 -20.17
C ALA A 54 5.85 4.33 -20.15
N THR A 55 5.90 4.98 -19.00
CA THR A 55 6.71 6.20 -18.77
C THR A 55 7.97 5.90 -17.96
N ILE A 56 8.05 4.70 -17.39
CA ILE A 56 9.21 4.17 -16.68
C ILE A 56 9.43 2.74 -17.18
N LEU A 57 10.68 2.35 -17.43
CA LEU A 57 11.06 0.98 -17.76
C LEU A 57 11.95 0.45 -16.64
N ASP A 58 11.53 -0.64 -16.00
CA ASP A 58 12.24 -1.26 -14.88
C ASP A 58 12.98 -2.51 -15.37
N VAL A 59 14.31 -2.41 -15.40
CA VAL A 59 15.20 -3.42 -15.97
C VAL A 59 15.79 -4.25 -14.85
N GLY A 60 15.44 -5.54 -14.82
CA GLY A 60 15.91 -6.50 -13.84
C GLY A 60 16.65 -7.67 -14.50
N ALA A 61 17.86 -7.97 -14.03
CA ALA A 61 18.63 -9.12 -14.48
C ALA A 61 18.39 -10.39 -13.66
N ARG A 62 17.79 -10.23 -12.46
CA ARG A 62 17.49 -11.31 -11.52
C ARG A 62 16.01 -11.59 -11.46
N SER A 63 15.65 -12.86 -11.43
CA SER A 63 14.29 -13.25 -11.07
C SER A 63 14.11 -13.14 -9.56
N THR A 64 13.09 -12.41 -9.14
CA THR A 64 12.63 -12.35 -7.74
C THR A 64 11.72 -13.53 -7.38
N TRP A 65 11.54 -14.49 -8.28
CA TRP A 65 10.75 -15.69 -8.01
C TRP A 65 11.46 -16.59 -6.99
N PRO A 66 10.80 -17.03 -5.90
CA PRO A 66 11.45 -17.78 -4.82
C PRO A 66 12.14 -19.10 -5.23
N LEU A 67 11.77 -19.66 -6.39
CA LEU A 67 12.33 -20.92 -6.91
C LEU A 67 13.35 -20.71 -8.03
N ALA A 68 13.68 -19.46 -8.38
CA ALA A 68 14.71 -19.19 -9.39
C ALA A 68 16.11 -19.47 -8.83
N GLU A 69 17.00 -19.97 -9.69
CA GLU A 69 18.41 -20.12 -9.32
C GLU A 69 19.04 -18.72 -9.12
N PRO A 70 19.73 -18.48 -7.99
CA PRO A 70 20.40 -17.22 -7.76
C PRO A 70 21.57 -17.08 -8.75
N ILE A 71 21.65 -15.92 -9.40
CA ILE A 71 22.80 -15.55 -10.22
C ILE A 71 23.84 -14.80 -9.37
N THR A 72 25.11 -14.87 -9.76
CA THR A 72 26.17 -14.09 -9.10
C THR A 72 26.07 -12.60 -9.44
N LYS A 73 26.70 -11.75 -8.62
CA LYS A 73 26.80 -10.30 -8.90
C LYS A 73 27.42 -10.01 -10.26
N GLU A 74 28.45 -10.76 -10.62
CA GLU A 74 29.14 -10.63 -11.91
C GLU A 74 28.23 -10.99 -13.08
N GLN A 75 27.42 -12.05 -12.94
CA GLN A 75 26.44 -12.44 -13.97
C GLN A 75 25.33 -11.40 -14.11
N GLU A 76 24.84 -10.85 -13.01
CA GLU A 76 23.85 -9.78 -13.02
C GLU A 76 24.40 -8.55 -13.74
N LEU A 77 25.63 -8.14 -13.44
CA LEU A 77 26.30 -7.03 -14.09
C LEU A 77 26.52 -7.26 -15.60
N GLN A 78 26.97 -8.47 -15.98
CA GLN A 78 27.16 -8.86 -17.38
C GLN A 78 25.86 -8.86 -18.19
N ARG A 79 24.71 -9.13 -17.56
CA ARG A 79 23.39 -9.04 -18.18
C ARG A 79 22.91 -7.58 -18.25
N LEU A 80 23.08 -6.84 -17.16
CA LEU A 80 22.48 -5.52 -16.96
C LEU A 80 23.19 -4.41 -17.72
N LEU A 81 24.52 -4.27 -17.62
CA LEU A 81 25.22 -3.12 -18.21
C LEU A 81 25.03 -3.00 -19.73
N PRO A 82 25.16 -4.08 -20.53
CA PRO A 82 24.94 -3.97 -21.98
C PRO A 82 23.50 -3.58 -22.33
N ALA A 83 22.53 -4.05 -21.55
CA ALA A 83 21.13 -3.67 -21.72
C ALA A 83 20.90 -2.18 -21.43
N LEU A 84 21.49 -1.66 -20.35
CA LEU A 84 21.39 -0.24 -20.00
C LEU A 84 22.08 0.65 -21.03
N GLU A 85 23.28 0.29 -21.50
CA GLU A 85 23.98 1.02 -22.56
C GLU A 85 23.16 1.13 -23.86
N ILE A 86 22.39 0.09 -24.21
CA ILE A 86 21.50 0.10 -25.38
C ILE A 86 20.28 1.00 -25.14
N LEU A 87 19.70 0.97 -23.94
CA LEU A 87 18.47 1.71 -23.64
C LEU A 87 18.72 3.20 -23.42
N GLN A 88 19.86 3.54 -22.82
CA GLN A 88 20.24 4.92 -22.54
C GLN A 88 20.20 5.76 -23.83
N ASP A 89 19.57 6.93 -23.76
CA ASP A 89 19.36 7.88 -24.88
C ASP A 89 18.58 7.34 -26.10
N ASN A 90 18.14 6.08 -26.09
CA ASN A 90 17.41 5.46 -27.20
C ASN A 90 15.92 5.26 -26.90
N VAL A 91 15.44 5.59 -25.69
CA VAL A 91 14.02 5.46 -25.32
C VAL A 91 13.50 6.71 -24.61
N ASP A 92 12.23 7.06 -24.87
CA ASP A 92 11.55 8.22 -24.26
C ASP A 92 10.79 7.80 -22.98
N ALA A 93 11.54 7.26 -22.02
CA ALA A 93 11.03 6.86 -20.71
C ALA A 93 12.17 6.87 -19.69
N LEU A 94 11.83 7.06 -18.41
CA LEU A 94 12.82 6.91 -17.34
C LEU A 94 13.28 5.46 -17.24
N ILE A 95 14.56 5.25 -17.01
CA ILE A 95 15.14 3.93 -16.77
C ILE A 95 15.27 3.71 -15.27
N SER A 96 14.64 2.64 -14.79
CA SER A 96 14.79 2.10 -13.45
C SER A 96 15.61 0.81 -13.50
N VAL A 97 16.48 0.61 -12.52
CA VAL A 97 17.23 -0.64 -12.35
C VAL A 97 16.77 -1.38 -11.11
N ASP A 98 16.29 -2.61 -11.29
CA ASP A 98 15.92 -3.53 -10.21
C ASP A 98 17.17 -4.25 -9.70
N THR A 99 17.74 -3.75 -8.59
CA THR A 99 18.91 -4.35 -7.95
C THR A 99 18.96 -4.08 -6.45
N MET A 100 19.49 -5.04 -5.70
CA MET A 100 19.70 -4.94 -4.24
C MET A 100 21.17 -4.69 -3.89
N PHE A 101 22.03 -4.44 -4.87
CA PHE A 101 23.48 -4.36 -4.68
C PHE A 101 24.02 -2.97 -5.04
N SER A 102 24.65 -2.32 -4.06
CA SER A 102 25.15 -0.95 -4.20
C SER A 102 26.16 -0.79 -5.33
N ASP A 103 27.00 -1.81 -5.57
CA ASP A 103 28.01 -1.80 -6.63
C ASP A 103 27.42 -1.88 -8.04
N ILE A 104 26.24 -2.50 -8.19
CA ILE A 104 25.50 -2.53 -9.45
C ILE A 104 24.74 -1.22 -9.64
N ALA A 105 24.09 -0.71 -8.58
CA ALA A 105 23.42 0.58 -8.60
C ALA A 105 24.40 1.71 -8.97
N GLU A 106 25.56 1.79 -8.34
CA GLU A 106 26.57 2.83 -8.63
C GLU A 106 27.05 2.79 -10.09
N LYS A 107 27.29 1.59 -10.64
CA LYS A 107 27.68 1.45 -12.05
C LYS A 107 26.54 1.83 -13.00
N SER A 108 25.31 1.50 -12.64
CA SER A 108 24.12 1.82 -13.42
C SER A 108 23.85 3.33 -13.45
N LEU A 109 23.98 4.01 -12.30
CA LEU A 109 23.85 5.46 -12.19
C LEU A 109 24.92 6.19 -13.02
N LYS A 110 26.16 5.67 -13.04
CA LYS A 110 27.23 6.21 -13.91
C LYS A 110 26.96 6.07 -15.41
N LEU A 111 26.08 5.15 -15.81
CA LEU A 111 25.60 5.01 -17.18
C LEU A 111 24.41 5.93 -17.50
N GLY A 112 23.87 6.64 -16.52
CA GLY A 112 22.76 7.59 -16.70
C GLY A 112 21.37 7.03 -16.35
N VAL A 113 21.29 5.91 -15.62
CA VAL A 113 20.02 5.41 -15.08
C VAL A 113 19.38 6.44 -14.15
N ASP A 114 18.06 6.59 -14.25
CA ASP A 114 17.30 7.61 -13.54
C ASP A 114 16.89 7.17 -12.13
N VAL A 115 16.49 5.91 -11.95
CA VAL A 115 15.87 5.41 -10.71
C VAL A 115 16.49 4.09 -10.27
N ILE A 116 16.70 3.92 -8.96
CA ILE A 116 17.05 2.63 -8.36
C ILE A 116 15.82 1.98 -7.75
N ASN A 117 15.52 0.74 -8.14
CA ASN A 117 14.48 -0.07 -7.52
C ASN A 117 15.12 -1.14 -6.63
N ASP A 118 15.17 -0.86 -5.32
CA ASP A 118 15.72 -1.78 -4.33
C ASP A 118 14.60 -2.50 -3.59
N VAL A 119 14.28 -3.71 -4.06
CA VAL A 119 13.29 -4.57 -3.42
C VAL A 119 13.68 -4.98 -1.98
N SER A 120 14.94 -4.84 -1.58
CA SER A 120 15.36 -5.07 -0.19
C SER A 120 15.10 -3.89 0.74
N GLY A 121 14.72 -2.71 0.23
CA GLY A 121 14.52 -1.52 1.04
C GLY A 121 15.77 -1.09 1.81
N PHE A 122 16.95 -1.16 1.18
CA PHE A 122 18.27 -0.86 1.77
C PHE A 122 18.70 -1.79 2.91
N THR A 123 18.17 -3.03 2.94
CA THR A 123 18.51 -4.03 3.97
C THR A 123 19.51 -5.07 3.50
N ALA A 124 19.56 -5.39 2.20
CA ALA A 124 20.50 -6.37 1.66
C ALA A 124 21.93 -5.82 1.55
N ASP A 125 22.09 -4.53 1.23
CA ASP A 125 23.37 -3.84 1.13
C ASP A 125 23.25 -2.44 1.74
N GLU A 126 23.83 -2.25 2.93
CA GLU A 126 23.71 -0.99 3.67
C GLU A 126 24.32 0.21 2.92
N LYS A 127 25.24 -0.02 1.98
CA LYS A 127 25.84 1.05 1.17
C LYS A 127 24.88 1.60 0.12
N MET A 128 23.81 0.88 -0.20
CA MET A 128 22.83 1.33 -1.21
C MET A 128 22.27 2.71 -0.87
N ILE A 129 22.00 2.95 0.41
CA ILE A 129 21.43 4.22 0.88
C ILE A 129 22.39 5.40 0.64
N ASP A 130 23.69 5.17 0.80
CA ASP A 130 24.72 6.19 0.57
C ASP A 130 24.88 6.44 -0.92
N ILE A 131 24.88 5.38 -1.75
CA ILE A 131 24.94 5.52 -3.20
C ILE A 131 23.76 6.35 -3.73
N VAL A 132 22.55 6.06 -3.27
CA VAL A 132 21.33 6.80 -3.66
C VAL A 132 21.42 8.26 -3.19
N ALA A 133 21.84 8.50 -1.96
CA ALA A 133 22.00 9.85 -1.41
C ALA A 133 23.08 10.66 -2.17
N ASP A 134 24.26 10.08 -2.38
CA ASP A 134 25.40 10.74 -3.03
C ASP A 134 25.11 11.13 -4.49
N HIS A 135 24.33 10.31 -5.21
CA HIS A 135 23.92 10.61 -6.59
C HIS A 135 22.66 11.47 -6.67
N GLY A 136 21.94 11.66 -5.55
CA GLY A 136 20.66 12.35 -5.54
C GLY A 136 19.59 11.68 -6.41
N CYS A 137 19.68 10.37 -6.63
CA CYS A 137 18.74 9.66 -7.49
C CYS A 137 17.48 9.26 -6.71
N PRO A 138 16.30 9.27 -7.35
CA PRO A 138 15.11 8.65 -6.81
C PRO A 138 15.28 7.15 -6.58
N ALA A 139 14.59 6.62 -5.56
CA ALA A 139 14.60 5.19 -5.25
C ALA A 139 13.20 4.64 -4.97
N VAL A 140 12.88 3.49 -5.57
CA VAL A 140 11.78 2.63 -5.14
C VAL A 140 12.32 1.74 -4.02
N VAL A 141 11.63 1.77 -2.87
CA VAL A 141 11.94 0.94 -1.72
C VAL A 141 10.74 0.08 -1.34
N MET A 142 10.98 -1.21 -1.26
CA MET A 142 9.93 -2.18 -0.91
C MET A 142 10.00 -2.54 0.58
N ALA A 143 8.83 -2.74 1.20
CA ALA A 143 8.71 -3.18 2.59
C ALA A 143 9.48 -4.49 2.83
N SER A 144 10.56 -4.39 3.61
CA SER A 144 11.54 -5.45 3.89
C SER A 144 12.24 -5.18 5.22
N ASN A 145 12.49 -6.22 6.03
CA ASN A 145 13.27 -6.10 7.27
C ASN A 145 14.58 -6.89 7.20
N LYS A 146 14.53 -8.21 7.35
CA LYS A 146 15.72 -9.08 7.35
C LYS A 146 15.84 -9.85 6.05
N VAL A 147 14.70 -10.27 5.52
CA VAL A 147 14.57 -10.93 4.23
C VAL A 147 13.67 -10.06 3.36
N THR A 148 14.01 -9.97 2.07
CA THR A 148 13.22 -9.22 1.08
C THR A 148 11.74 -9.61 1.14
N GLY A 149 10.86 -8.66 1.41
CA GLY A 149 9.41 -8.87 1.48
C GLY A 149 8.92 -9.70 2.67
N ASP A 150 9.71 -9.82 3.74
CA ASP A 150 9.34 -10.54 4.97
C ASP A 150 8.24 -9.93 5.86
N PRO A 151 7.82 -8.64 5.75
CA PRO A 151 6.71 -8.16 6.55
C PRO A 151 5.38 -8.82 6.12
N ILE A 152 4.69 -9.47 7.06
CA ILE A 152 3.41 -10.16 6.81
C ILE A 152 2.27 -9.36 7.43
N GLY A 153 1.30 -8.98 6.58
CA GLY A 153 0.13 -8.20 6.97
C GLY A 153 0.39 -6.69 6.97
N MET A 154 -0.70 -5.92 6.89
CA MET A 154 -0.64 -4.49 6.62
C MET A 154 0.12 -3.71 7.72
N ASP A 155 -0.05 -4.06 8.99
CA ASP A 155 0.63 -3.37 10.09
C ASP A 155 2.15 -3.59 10.07
N ALA A 156 2.61 -4.79 9.72
CA ALA A 156 4.05 -5.09 9.60
C ALA A 156 4.67 -4.36 8.41
N ILE A 157 3.96 -4.31 7.27
CA ILE A 157 4.36 -3.55 6.08
C ILE A 157 4.52 -2.06 6.43
N MET A 158 3.53 -1.47 7.09
CA MET A 158 3.56 -0.07 7.52
C MET A 158 4.76 0.20 8.45
N GLY A 159 5.00 -0.67 9.44
CA GLY A 159 6.14 -0.52 10.35
C GLY A 159 7.51 -0.64 9.65
N SER A 160 7.62 -1.54 8.67
CA SER A 160 8.83 -1.71 7.86
C SER A 160 9.11 -0.47 7.01
N LEU A 161 8.11 0.04 6.30
CA LEU A 161 8.24 1.26 5.48
C LEU A 161 8.60 2.48 6.34
N ASP A 162 7.97 2.65 7.52
CA ASP A 162 8.32 3.73 8.45
C ASP A 162 9.80 3.65 8.87
N ALA A 163 10.30 2.45 9.17
CA ALA A 163 11.72 2.26 9.52
C ALA A 163 12.67 2.58 8.34
N ILE A 164 12.32 2.14 7.13
CA ILE A 164 13.10 2.41 5.91
C ILE A 164 13.16 3.92 5.64
N ILE A 165 12.02 4.61 5.70
CA ILE A 165 11.93 6.06 5.49
C ILE A 165 12.80 6.80 6.51
N ASN A 166 12.67 6.48 7.80
CA ASN A 166 13.47 7.14 8.84
C ASN A 166 14.97 6.91 8.65
N LYS A 167 15.37 5.69 8.24
CA LYS A 167 16.77 5.39 7.89
C LYS A 167 17.26 6.23 6.70
N ALA A 168 16.48 6.31 5.63
CA ALA A 168 16.80 7.09 4.43
C ALA A 168 16.95 8.59 4.72
N LEU A 169 16.02 9.17 5.47
CA LEU A 169 16.08 10.58 5.86
C LEU A 169 17.30 10.87 6.74
N SER A 170 17.64 9.98 7.68
CA SER A 170 18.83 10.12 8.51
C SER A 170 20.15 10.08 7.73
N ARG A 171 20.12 9.59 6.48
CA ARG A 171 21.27 9.50 5.56
C ARG A 171 21.22 10.54 4.45
N GLY A 172 20.28 11.48 4.49
CA GLY A 172 20.24 12.61 3.56
C GLY A 172 19.47 12.38 2.27
N ILE A 173 18.75 11.27 2.13
CA ILE A 173 17.79 11.09 1.03
C ILE A 173 16.58 11.99 1.32
N GLY A 174 16.25 12.88 0.39
CA GLY A 174 15.15 13.84 0.52
C GLY A 174 13.77 13.19 0.48
N ASP A 175 12.77 13.93 0.95
CA ASP A 175 11.39 13.43 1.06
C ASP A 175 10.77 13.05 -0.30
N GLU A 176 11.08 13.81 -1.34
CA GLU A 176 10.50 13.62 -2.68
C GLU A 176 11.18 12.51 -3.49
N GLN A 177 12.27 11.92 -2.99
CA GLN A 177 13.09 10.93 -3.71
C GLN A 177 12.65 9.48 -3.48
N LEU A 178 11.79 9.20 -2.49
CA LEU A 178 11.39 7.83 -2.16
C LEU A 178 10.01 7.48 -2.71
N ILE A 179 9.95 6.38 -3.44
CA ILE A 179 8.73 5.70 -3.88
C ILE A 179 8.56 4.44 -3.04
N LEU A 180 7.38 4.20 -2.48
CA LEU A 180 7.14 3.07 -1.58
C LEU A 180 6.40 1.92 -2.27
N ASP A 181 6.89 0.69 -2.10
CA ASP A 181 6.21 -0.54 -2.52
C ASP A 181 5.84 -1.40 -1.29
N PRO A 182 4.57 -1.76 -1.09
CA PRO A 182 4.13 -2.59 0.05
C PRO A 182 4.46 -4.09 -0.08
N ALA A 183 5.24 -4.51 -1.07
CA ALA A 183 5.66 -5.90 -1.28
C ALA A 183 4.48 -6.86 -1.59
N ILE A 184 3.54 -6.47 -2.45
CA ILE A 184 2.44 -7.38 -2.86
C ILE A 184 3.04 -8.62 -3.56
N GLY A 185 2.60 -9.81 -3.13
CA GLY A 185 3.08 -11.10 -3.60
C GLY A 185 3.65 -11.98 -2.51
N LYS A 186 3.81 -13.27 -2.85
CA LYS A 186 4.45 -14.28 -2.01
C LYS A 186 5.98 -14.18 -2.10
N TRP A 187 6.57 -13.37 -1.22
CA TRP A 187 8.02 -13.18 -1.09
C TRP A 187 8.67 -14.16 -0.11
N VAL A 188 7.95 -14.54 0.95
CA VAL A 188 8.35 -15.55 1.93
C VAL A 188 7.31 -16.68 1.97
N ALA A 189 7.72 -17.88 2.39
CA ALA A 189 6.89 -19.08 2.31
C ALA A 189 5.64 -19.00 3.19
N GLU A 190 5.79 -18.34 4.33
CA GLU A 190 4.81 -18.13 5.40
C GLU A 190 3.73 -17.11 5.03
N LYS A 191 3.96 -16.30 3.98
CA LYS A 191 2.99 -15.28 3.56
C LYS A 191 1.85 -15.92 2.76
N GLU A 192 0.69 -16.01 3.42
CA GLU A 192 -0.55 -16.49 2.83
C GLU A 192 -1.24 -15.44 1.93
N PRO A 193 -2.06 -15.86 0.95
CA PRO A 193 -2.76 -14.95 0.03
C PRO A 193 -3.65 -13.91 0.72
N ILE A 194 -4.22 -14.23 1.88
CA ILE A 194 -5.07 -13.32 2.66
C ILE A 194 -4.36 -12.01 3.01
N TYR A 195 -3.03 -12.02 3.19
CA TYR A 195 -2.26 -10.82 3.49
C TYR A 195 -2.03 -9.93 2.26
N ASP A 196 -1.92 -10.53 1.07
CA ASP A 196 -1.89 -9.76 -0.18
C ASP A 196 -3.28 -9.15 -0.46
N LEU A 197 -4.36 -9.88 -0.18
CA LEU A 197 -5.72 -9.37 -0.25
C LEU A 197 -5.95 -8.23 0.75
N GLU A 198 -5.45 -8.37 1.98
CA GLU A 198 -5.48 -7.27 2.96
C GLU A 198 -4.74 -6.04 2.43
N THR A 199 -3.54 -6.22 1.87
CA THR A 199 -2.73 -5.12 1.35
C THR A 199 -3.43 -4.39 0.20
N ILE A 200 -4.09 -5.13 -0.71
CA ILE A 200 -4.90 -4.56 -1.79
C ILE A 200 -6.16 -3.87 -1.22
N ASP A 201 -6.83 -4.47 -0.23
CA ASP A 201 -8.02 -3.92 0.39
C ASP A 201 -7.74 -2.73 1.33
N ARG A 202 -6.52 -2.57 1.81
CA ARG A 202 -6.15 -1.47 2.71
C ARG A 202 -5.04 -0.60 2.16
N PHE A 203 -4.87 -0.60 0.84
CA PHE A 203 -3.80 0.13 0.16
C PHE A 203 -3.79 1.62 0.53
N GLU A 204 -4.96 2.20 0.80
CA GLU A 204 -5.10 3.60 1.18
C GLU A 204 -4.41 3.98 2.50
N ARG A 205 -4.08 3.00 3.37
CA ARG A 205 -3.34 3.27 4.61
C ARG A 205 -1.93 3.79 4.33
N LEU A 206 -1.30 3.38 3.22
CA LEU A 206 0.03 3.84 2.81
C LEU A 206 0.09 5.36 2.55
N ASN A 207 -1.05 5.98 2.29
CA ASN A 207 -1.15 7.42 2.02
C ASN A 207 -0.65 8.28 3.18
N VAL A 208 -0.62 7.76 4.40
CA VAL A 208 -0.07 8.45 5.57
C VAL A 208 1.41 8.78 5.43
N PHE A 209 2.14 8.03 4.59
CA PHE A 209 3.55 8.31 4.30
C PHE A 209 3.74 9.54 3.42
N GLU A 210 2.69 10.01 2.72
CA GLU A 210 2.72 11.20 1.85
C GLU A 210 3.87 11.14 0.84
N ARG A 211 4.05 9.96 0.24
CA ARG A 211 5.07 9.66 -0.77
C ARG A 211 4.43 8.95 -1.95
N PRO A 212 5.04 8.99 -3.14
CA PRO A 212 4.63 8.16 -4.25
C PRO A 212 4.51 6.69 -3.85
N LEU A 213 3.48 6.03 -4.37
CA LEU A 213 3.14 4.65 -4.03
C LEU A 213 3.19 3.83 -5.30
N LEU A 214 4.00 2.78 -5.29
CA LEU A 214 4.10 1.81 -6.37
C LEU A 214 3.34 0.55 -5.99
N ALA A 215 2.62 -0.02 -6.96
CA ALA A 215 2.01 -1.34 -6.80
C ALA A 215 2.46 -2.29 -7.94
N ALA A 216 3.09 -3.39 -7.55
CA ALA A 216 3.53 -4.46 -8.45
C ALA A 216 2.60 -5.69 -8.34
N ILE A 217 1.51 -5.72 -9.11
CA ILE A 217 0.45 -6.74 -8.99
C ILE A 217 0.42 -7.73 -10.17
N SER A 218 0.99 -7.34 -11.31
CA SER A 218 0.93 -8.09 -12.57
C SER A 218 1.29 -9.58 -12.39
N ARG A 219 0.31 -10.45 -12.65
CA ARG A 219 0.42 -11.93 -12.70
C ARG A 219 0.86 -12.60 -11.39
N LYS A 220 0.80 -11.90 -10.26
CA LYS A 220 1.22 -12.39 -8.93
C LYS A 220 0.45 -13.64 -8.46
N SER A 221 1.03 -14.37 -7.51
CA SER A 221 0.51 -15.63 -6.97
C SER A 221 -0.89 -15.50 -6.38
N VAL A 222 -1.17 -14.45 -5.60
CA VAL A 222 -2.49 -14.17 -5.01
C VAL A 222 -3.61 -14.23 -6.05
N ILE A 223 -3.39 -13.67 -7.24
CA ILE A 223 -4.37 -13.72 -8.35
C ILE A 223 -4.57 -15.15 -8.85
N GLY A 224 -3.50 -15.94 -8.88
CA GLY A 224 -3.56 -17.35 -9.24
C GLY A 224 -4.32 -18.20 -8.24
N GLU A 225 -4.11 -17.96 -6.95
CA GLU A 225 -4.79 -18.67 -5.85
C GLU A 225 -6.30 -18.38 -5.88
N VAL A 226 -6.69 -17.12 -6.04
CA VAL A 226 -8.11 -16.72 -6.14
C VAL A 226 -8.79 -17.29 -7.39
N LEU A 227 -8.09 -17.34 -8.53
CA LEU A 227 -8.69 -17.76 -9.81
C LEU A 227 -8.51 -19.25 -10.14
N GLY A 228 -7.65 -19.97 -9.42
CA GLY A 228 -7.17 -21.30 -9.82
C GLY A 228 -6.43 -21.31 -11.17
N LYS A 229 -5.71 -20.22 -11.51
CA LYS A 229 -5.09 -20.03 -12.84
C LYS A 229 -3.56 -19.91 -12.81
N PRO A 230 -2.85 -20.45 -13.83
CA PRO A 230 -1.42 -20.24 -13.99
C PRO A 230 -1.10 -18.79 -14.40
N ALA A 231 0.14 -18.31 -14.20
CA ALA A 231 0.49 -16.89 -14.36
C ALA A 231 0.16 -16.30 -15.75
N LYS A 232 0.23 -17.12 -16.80
CA LYS A 232 -0.12 -16.70 -18.17
C LYS A 232 -1.59 -16.30 -18.35
N ASP A 233 -2.49 -16.84 -17.52
CA ASP A 233 -3.94 -16.66 -17.64
C ASP A 233 -4.51 -15.71 -16.56
N ARG A 234 -3.63 -14.94 -15.90
CA ARG A 234 -3.97 -14.01 -14.79
C ARG A 234 -4.20 -12.56 -15.21
N LEU A 235 -4.22 -12.25 -16.51
CA LEU A 235 -4.33 -10.87 -17.01
C LEU A 235 -5.54 -10.14 -16.39
N PHE A 236 -6.76 -10.67 -16.57
CA PHE A 236 -7.97 -10.02 -16.06
C PHE A 236 -8.01 -9.88 -14.54
N GLY A 237 -7.47 -10.85 -13.79
CA GLY A 237 -7.36 -10.73 -12.34
C GLY A 237 -6.34 -9.66 -11.91
N SER A 238 -5.24 -9.54 -12.66
CA SER A 238 -4.22 -8.50 -12.44
C SER A 238 -4.79 -7.11 -12.72
N LEU A 239 -5.55 -6.96 -13.81
CA LEU A 239 -6.26 -5.74 -14.17
C LEU A 239 -7.31 -5.35 -13.12
N ALA A 240 -8.09 -6.32 -12.62
CA ALA A 240 -9.07 -6.07 -11.57
C ALA A 240 -8.42 -5.56 -10.27
N ALA A 241 -7.35 -6.22 -9.80
CA ALA A 241 -6.62 -5.79 -8.62
C ALA A 241 -5.90 -4.44 -8.83
N THR A 242 -5.40 -4.18 -10.04
CA THR A 242 -4.82 -2.88 -10.42
C THR A 242 -5.84 -1.75 -10.28
N ALA A 243 -7.06 -1.95 -10.78
CA ALA A 243 -8.14 -0.95 -10.65
C ALA A 243 -8.41 -0.58 -9.19
N VAL A 244 -8.40 -1.59 -8.29
CA VAL A 244 -8.61 -1.39 -6.86
C VAL A 244 -7.49 -0.53 -6.25
N VAL A 245 -6.22 -0.90 -6.44
CA VAL A 245 -5.12 -0.11 -5.82
C VAL A 245 -4.99 1.29 -6.41
N VAL A 246 -5.27 1.47 -7.71
CA VAL A 246 -5.34 2.81 -8.31
C VAL A 246 -6.41 3.65 -7.64
N SER A 247 -7.63 3.11 -7.48
CA SER A 247 -8.73 3.81 -6.81
C SER A 247 -8.41 4.18 -5.35
N LYS A 248 -7.47 3.45 -4.72
CA LYS A 248 -7.03 3.63 -3.32
C LYS A 248 -5.77 4.49 -3.15
N GLY A 249 -5.16 4.96 -4.24
CA GLY A 249 -4.05 5.92 -4.18
C GLY A 249 -2.72 5.43 -4.76
N ALA A 250 -2.67 4.33 -5.52
CA ALA A 250 -1.45 3.98 -6.25
C ALA A 250 -1.10 5.06 -7.30
N HIS A 251 0.17 5.44 -7.33
CA HIS A 251 0.70 6.48 -8.22
C HIS A 251 1.46 5.87 -9.41
N ILE A 252 2.07 4.70 -9.20
CA ILE A 252 2.82 3.94 -10.20
C ILE A 252 2.33 2.49 -10.18
N ILE A 253 2.06 1.92 -11.36
CA ILE A 253 1.75 0.50 -11.52
C ILE A 253 2.89 -0.19 -12.28
N ARG A 254 3.53 -1.17 -11.63
CA ARG A 254 4.53 -2.02 -12.27
C ARG A 254 3.87 -3.22 -12.94
N THR A 255 4.03 -3.36 -14.26
CA THR A 255 3.31 -4.36 -15.07
C THR A 255 4.13 -4.94 -16.23
N HIS A 256 3.76 -6.14 -16.66
CA HIS A 256 4.26 -6.74 -17.91
C HIS A 256 3.34 -6.47 -19.10
N ASP A 257 2.07 -6.13 -18.84
CA ASP A 257 0.98 -6.01 -19.82
C ASP A 257 0.59 -4.53 -19.93
N VAL A 258 1.47 -3.71 -20.53
CA VAL A 258 1.38 -2.24 -20.45
C VAL A 258 0.11 -1.72 -21.10
N ALA A 259 -0.18 -2.14 -22.34
CA ALA A 259 -1.34 -1.68 -23.09
C ALA A 259 -2.66 -1.89 -22.35
N GLU A 260 -2.91 -3.10 -21.85
CA GLU A 260 -4.14 -3.42 -21.14
C GLU A 260 -4.21 -2.74 -19.77
N THR A 261 -3.05 -2.56 -19.13
CA THR A 261 -2.97 -1.85 -17.85
C THR A 261 -3.29 -0.36 -18.05
N LEU A 262 -2.89 0.25 -19.17
CA LEU A 262 -3.14 1.67 -19.47
C LEU A 262 -4.63 2.02 -19.46
N ASP A 263 -5.46 1.20 -20.09
CA ASP A 263 -6.91 1.42 -20.11
C ASP A 263 -7.50 1.37 -18.71
N VAL A 264 -7.04 0.41 -17.89
CA VAL A 264 -7.50 0.25 -16.51
C VAL A 264 -7.09 1.43 -15.64
N VAL A 265 -5.83 1.86 -15.70
CA VAL A 265 -5.37 2.97 -14.85
C VAL A 265 -6.03 4.30 -15.24
N LYS A 266 -6.35 4.50 -16.53
CA LYS A 266 -7.10 5.67 -17.00
C LYS A 266 -8.52 5.70 -16.41
N VAL A 267 -9.24 4.59 -16.49
CA VAL A 267 -10.61 4.49 -15.95
C VAL A 267 -10.60 4.56 -14.41
N ALA A 268 -9.75 3.77 -13.75
CA ALA A 268 -9.66 3.76 -12.30
C ALA A 268 -9.18 5.11 -11.74
N GLY A 269 -8.24 5.77 -12.42
CA GLY A 269 -7.77 7.11 -12.08
C GLY A 269 -8.86 8.18 -12.24
N ALA A 270 -9.73 8.05 -13.25
CA ALA A 270 -10.89 8.94 -13.41
C ALA A 270 -11.97 8.71 -12.33
N ILE A 271 -12.08 7.49 -11.78
CA ILE A 271 -12.97 7.15 -10.65
C ILE A 271 -12.39 7.66 -9.32
N ARG A 272 -11.07 7.67 -9.17
CA ARG A 272 -10.37 8.10 -7.95
C ARG A 272 -10.77 9.54 -7.57
N SER A 273 -11.43 9.68 -6.42
CA SER A 273 -11.77 10.99 -5.87
C SER A 273 -10.51 11.77 -5.49
N ARG A 274 -10.49 13.06 -5.80
CA ARG A 274 -9.41 13.94 -5.35
C ARG A 274 -9.49 14.16 -3.84
N ARG A 275 -8.33 14.28 -3.20
CA ARG A 275 -8.28 14.67 -1.79
C ARG A 275 -8.67 16.13 -1.63
N PRO A 276 -9.56 16.46 -0.67
CA PRO A 276 -9.85 17.84 -0.33
C PRO A 276 -8.62 18.51 0.28
N VAL A 277 -8.13 19.56 -0.39
CA VAL A 277 -7.09 20.46 0.13
C VAL A 277 -7.45 21.90 -0.22
N VAL A 278 -7.25 22.82 0.73
CA VAL A 278 -7.42 24.26 0.53
C VAL A 278 -6.12 24.95 0.91
N ARG A 279 -5.62 25.79 0.01
CA ARG A 279 -4.39 26.57 0.18
C ARG A 279 -4.70 28.06 0.08
N ASP A 280 -4.19 28.85 1.02
CA ASP A 280 -4.28 30.32 1.01
C ASP A 280 -3.00 30.90 1.63
N GLY A 281 -2.18 31.59 0.82
CA GLY A 281 -0.84 32.01 1.22
C GLY A 281 0.03 30.82 1.65
N ASP A 282 0.60 30.91 2.85
CA ASP A 282 1.43 29.87 3.46
C ASP A 282 0.61 28.81 4.22
N PHE A 283 -0.72 28.91 4.21
CA PHE A 283 -1.60 28.00 4.94
C PHE A 283 -2.15 26.90 4.04
N GLU A 284 -2.14 25.66 4.55
CA GLU A 284 -2.78 24.50 3.93
C GLU A 284 -3.69 23.80 4.96
N VAL A 285 -4.89 23.42 4.53
CA VAL A 285 -5.77 22.49 5.24
C VAL A 285 -6.10 21.32 4.33
N SER A 286 -5.73 20.11 4.74
CA SER A 286 -6.04 18.88 4.02
C SER A 286 -6.76 17.86 4.91
N MET A 287 -7.54 16.98 4.28
CA MET A 287 -8.21 15.88 4.97
C MET A 287 -7.26 14.68 5.11
N LEU A 288 -7.18 14.11 6.31
CA LEU A 288 -6.46 12.86 6.60
C LEU A 288 -7.45 11.72 6.78
N ASP A 289 -7.43 10.75 5.86
CA ASP A 289 -8.30 9.57 5.90
C ASP A 289 -7.69 8.48 6.80
N ILE A 290 -7.87 8.63 8.12
CA ILE A 290 -7.38 7.65 9.10
C ILE A 290 -8.42 6.54 9.29
N THR A 291 -8.17 5.38 8.71
CA THR A 291 -9.02 4.19 8.84
C THR A 291 -8.57 3.26 9.99
N HIS A 292 -7.31 3.39 10.42
CA HIS A 292 -6.69 2.57 11.45
C HIS A 292 -5.91 3.39 12.50
N PRO A 293 -5.93 3.03 13.81
CA PRO A 293 -5.26 3.83 14.84
C PRO A 293 -3.75 3.98 14.68
N SER A 294 -3.05 2.95 14.19
CA SER A 294 -1.59 3.05 14.00
C SER A 294 -1.21 4.09 12.94
N ASP A 295 -2.04 4.29 11.92
CA ASP A 295 -1.81 5.31 10.90
C ASP A 295 -1.89 6.71 11.51
N ALA A 296 -2.81 6.92 12.46
CA ALA A 296 -2.87 8.17 13.21
C ALA A 296 -1.59 8.46 14.00
N VAL A 297 -0.91 7.43 14.52
CA VAL A 297 0.39 7.61 15.20
C VAL A 297 1.43 8.11 14.22
N MET A 298 1.48 7.55 13.01
CA MET A 298 2.41 7.98 11.96
C MET A 298 2.14 9.42 11.52
N ALA A 299 0.87 9.77 11.29
CA ALA A 299 0.48 11.14 10.93
C ALA A 299 0.86 12.16 12.03
N MET A 300 0.64 11.82 13.30
CA MET A 300 0.97 12.72 14.42
C MET A 300 2.49 12.89 14.61
N ARG A 301 3.29 11.85 14.36
CA ARG A 301 4.76 11.95 14.43
C ARG A 301 5.32 12.94 13.42
N LYS A 302 4.71 13.07 12.24
CA LYS A 302 5.12 14.03 11.21
C LYS A 302 4.95 15.50 11.60
N VAL A 303 4.07 15.78 12.56
CA VAL A 303 3.91 17.13 13.14
C VAL A 303 4.65 17.26 14.47
N ASP A 304 5.65 16.41 14.69
CA ASP A 304 6.51 16.37 15.89
C ASP A 304 5.75 16.14 17.20
N ALA A 305 4.59 15.47 17.16
CA ALA A 305 3.86 15.12 18.38
C ALA A 305 4.64 14.06 19.19
N THR A 306 4.61 14.20 20.51
CA THR A 306 5.29 13.25 21.41
C THR A 306 4.73 11.84 21.27
N GLU A 307 5.58 10.83 21.47
CA GLU A 307 5.16 9.43 21.39
C GLU A 307 4.01 9.11 22.35
N THR A 308 4.06 9.62 23.58
CA THR A 308 2.98 9.47 24.57
C THR A 308 1.69 10.12 24.08
N GLY A 309 1.76 11.32 23.51
CA GLY A 309 0.60 12.01 22.94
C GLY A 309 -0.06 11.20 21.84
N CYS A 310 0.74 10.69 20.89
CA CYS A 310 0.27 9.87 19.78
C CYS A 310 -0.48 8.63 20.29
N HIS A 311 0.09 7.91 21.26
CA HIS A 311 -0.50 6.69 21.81
C HIS A 311 -1.82 6.94 22.56
N VAL A 312 -1.93 8.06 23.28
CA VAL A 312 -3.17 8.45 23.97
C VAL A 312 -4.27 8.87 22.97
N MET A 313 -3.88 9.45 21.83
CA MET A 313 -4.83 10.02 20.87
C MET A 313 -5.28 9.05 19.79
N LYS A 314 -4.50 8.01 19.45
CA LYS A 314 -4.80 7.12 18.30
C LYS A 314 -6.20 6.49 18.33
N ASN A 315 -6.72 6.13 19.50
CA ASN A 315 -8.06 5.52 19.60
C ASN A 315 -9.20 6.55 19.52
N LYS A 316 -8.88 7.86 19.46
CA LYS A 316 -9.84 8.95 19.27
C LYS A 316 -10.01 9.33 17.80
N THR A 317 -9.11 8.91 16.91
CA THR A 317 -9.13 9.31 15.49
C THR A 317 -10.04 8.45 14.63
N VAL A 318 -10.35 7.24 15.08
CA VAL A 318 -11.14 6.27 14.33
C VAL A 318 -12.54 6.16 14.91
N ASN A 319 -13.55 6.52 14.11
CA ASN A 319 -14.97 6.44 14.47
C ASN A 319 -15.61 5.13 13.94
N ARG A 320 -16.57 4.58 14.68
CA ARG A 320 -17.37 3.42 14.29
C ARG A 320 -18.85 3.68 14.52
N VAL A 321 -19.64 3.20 13.57
CA VAL A 321 -21.10 3.20 13.64
C VAL A 321 -21.56 1.75 13.70
N LEU A 322 -22.24 1.37 14.80
CA LEU A 322 -22.72 0.02 15.02
C LEU A 322 -24.24 0.01 15.13
N ARG A 323 -24.88 -0.98 14.51
CA ARG A 323 -26.31 -1.26 14.68
C ARG A 323 -26.49 -2.47 15.58
N ILE A 324 -27.22 -2.29 16.67
CA ILE A 324 -27.61 -3.36 17.57
C ILE A 324 -29.10 -3.58 17.35
N ARG A 325 -29.48 -4.81 16.99
CA ARG A 325 -30.85 -5.16 16.62
C ARG A 325 -31.57 -5.94 17.70
N ASN A 326 -32.90 -5.85 17.71
CA ASN A 326 -33.76 -6.76 18.48
C ASN A 326 -33.51 -6.74 20.00
N ILE A 327 -33.29 -5.55 20.55
CA ILE A 327 -33.11 -5.34 22.00
C ILE A 327 -34.38 -4.75 22.62
N THR A 328 -34.55 -4.90 23.93
CA THR A 328 -35.70 -4.29 24.60
C THR A 328 -35.58 -2.77 24.59
N THR A 329 -36.70 -2.06 24.60
CA THR A 329 -36.72 -0.58 24.64
C THR A 329 -35.93 -0.02 25.82
N THR A 330 -35.99 -0.67 27.00
CA THR A 330 -35.17 -0.25 28.15
C THR A 330 -33.67 -0.41 27.90
N GLU A 331 -33.22 -1.52 27.31
CA GLU A 331 -31.81 -1.73 26.98
C GLU A 331 -31.33 -0.70 25.98
N ALA A 332 -32.16 -0.37 24.99
CA ALA A 332 -31.87 0.65 23.99
C ALA A 332 -31.72 2.04 24.61
N LEU A 333 -32.58 2.39 25.58
CA LEU A 333 -32.47 3.63 26.35
C LEU A 333 -31.22 3.66 27.24
N ILE A 334 -30.87 2.55 27.91
CA ILE A 334 -29.62 2.45 28.69
C ILE A 334 -28.41 2.63 27.77
N ILE A 335 -28.37 1.94 26.64
CA ILE A 335 -27.31 2.07 25.63
C ILE A 335 -27.17 3.52 25.18
N LYS A 336 -28.27 4.19 24.86
CA LYS A 336 -28.27 5.60 24.48
C LYS A 336 -27.67 6.49 25.57
N GLN A 337 -28.11 6.34 26.81
CA GLN A 337 -27.59 7.14 27.92
C GLN A 337 -26.09 6.90 28.16
N GLU A 338 -25.65 5.64 28.12
CA GLU A 338 -24.25 5.29 28.34
C GLU A 338 -23.35 5.74 27.19
N MET A 339 -23.82 5.74 25.94
CA MET A 339 -23.06 6.31 24.82
C MET A 339 -22.93 7.83 24.94
N LEU A 340 -24.03 8.55 25.22
CA LEU A 340 -24.02 10.00 25.41
C LEU A 340 -23.10 10.43 26.57
N ALA A 341 -23.10 9.68 27.68
CA ALA A 341 -22.22 9.95 28.82
C ALA A 341 -20.72 9.84 28.50
N ARG A 342 -20.35 9.18 27.40
CA ARG A 342 -18.96 9.04 26.92
C ARG A 342 -18.64 9.98 25.74
N GLY A 343 -19.59 10.81 25.33
CA GLY A 343 -19.47 11.73 24.21
C GLY A 343 -19.60 11.09 22.83
N GLY A 344 -20.17 9.87 22.76
CA GLY A 344 -20.67 9.32 21.50
C GLY A 344 -22.16 9.60 21.34
N ASP A 345 -22.77 9.15 20.25
CA ASP A 345 -24.21 9.34 20.01
C ASP A 345 -24.94 8.02 19.82
N ALA A 346 -26.27 8.07 19.98
CA ALA A 346 -27.14 6.94 19.71
C ALA A 346 -28.49 7.40 19.12
N ALA A 347 -28.92 6.71 18.07
CA ALA A 347 -30.20 6.91 17.40
C ALA A 347 -31.14 5.72 17.64
N LEU A 348 -32.39 6.03 17.97
CA LEU A 348 -33.45 5.09 18.32
C LEU A 348 -34.72 5.43 17.51
N ALA A 349 -35.62 4.46 17.37
CA ALA A 349 -36.96 4.73 16.87
C ALA A 349 -37.72 5.70 17.79
N ARG A 350 -38.59 6.53 17.22
CA ARG A 350 -39.40 7.52 17.96
C ARG A 350 -40.22 6.85 19.07
N ASP A 351 -40.86 5.74 18.72
CA ASP A 351 -41.83 5.05 19.56
C ASP A 351 -41.16 4.26 20.70
N ALA A 352 -39.84 4.03 20.59
CA ALA A 352 -39.03 3.52 21.70
C ALA A 352 -38.83 4.56 22.81
N VAL A 353 -38.85 5.86 22.47
CA VAL A 353 -38.76 6.93 23.49
C VAL A 353 -40.04 7.03 24.30
N SER A 354 -41.19 6.74 23.69
CA SER A 354 -42.51 6.74 24.36
C SER A 354 -42.91 5.39 24.96
N HIS A 355 -42.02 4.38 24.93
CA HIS A 355 -42.28 3.01 25.41
C HIS A 355 -43.45 2.30 24.70
N GLU A 356 -43.78 2.69 23.48
CA GLU A 356 -44.89 2.11 22.70
C GLU A 356 -44.50 0.78 22.03
N THR A 357 -43.21 0.47 21.95
CA THR A 357 -42.68 -0.80 21.40
C THR A 357 -41.93 -1.60 22.47
N GLU A 358 -42.10 -2.92 22.49
CA GLU A 358 -41.36 -3.80 23.42
C GLU A 358 -39.89 -3.95 23.01
N LYS A 359 -39.64 -4.07 21.71
CA LYS A 359 -38.32 -4.21 21.11
C LYS A 359 -38.04 -3.14 20.07
N THR A 360 -36.76 -2.78 19.94
CA THR A 360 -36.27 -1.80 18.99
C THR A 360 -34.85 -2.16 18.54
N ASP A 361 -34.37 -1.43 17.54
CA ASP A 361 -32.96 -1.35 17.19
C ASP A 361 -32.36 -0.04 17.73
N VAL A 362 -31.04 -0.01 17.88
CA VAL A 362 -30.26 1.20 18.16
C VAL A 362 -29.06 1.28 17.22
N ILE A 363 -28.78 2.48 16.72
CA ILE A 363 -27.51 2.79 16.06
C ILE A 363 -26.69 3.59 17.04
N ILE A 364 -25.44 3.19 17.30
CA ILE A 364 -24.50 3.93 18.13
C ILE A 364 -23.32 4.41 17.28
N THR A 365 -22.78 5.58 17.59
CA THR A 365 -21.61 6.16 16.95
C THR A 365 -20.62 6.67 17.99
N GLY A 366 -19.33 6.51 17.72
CA GLY A 366 -18.28 6.95 18.63
C GLY A 366 -16.90 6.48 18.20
N THR A 367 -15.89 7.08 18.79
CA THR A 367 -14.49 6.70 18.60
C THR A 367 -14.19 5.35 19.24
N LEU A 368 -13.13 4.66 18.82
CA LEU A 368 -12.72 3.39 19.45
C LEU A 368 -12.51 3.52 20.96
N LEU A 369 -11.95 4.64 21.44
CA LEU A 369 -11.81 4.92 22.88
C LEU A 369 -13.16 5.01 23.59
N GLN A 370 -14.16 5.64 22.96
CA GLN A 370 -15.51 5.74 23.51
C GLN A 370 -16.19 4.37 23.53
N MET A 371 -16.02 3.59 22.46
CA MET A 371 -16.53 2.21 22.36
C MET A 371 -15.93 1.32 23.45
N GLU A 372 -14.62 1.36 23.66
CA GLU A 372 -13.95 0.59 24.71
C GLU A 372 -14.52 0.92 26.10
N ARG A 373 -14.63 2.21 26.43
CA ARG A 373 -15.22 2.67 27.70
C ARG A 373 -16.69 2.29 27.84
N PHE A 374 -17.42 2.23 26.73
CA PHE A 374 -18.84 1.87 26.68
C PHE A 374 -19.03 0.37 26.93
N ILE A 375 -18.25 -0.46 26.24
CA ILE A 375 -18.23 -1.92 26.39
C ILE A 375 -17.95 -2.29 27.85
N THR A 376 -16.89 -1.75 28.46
CA THR A 376 -16.54 -2.00 29.88
C THR A 376 -17.69 -1.64 30.83
N LYS A 377 -18.47 -0.61 30.51
CA LYS A 377 -19.62 -0.24 31.34
C LYS A 377 -20.80 -1.18 31.17
N LEU A 378 -21.11 -1.57 29.94
CA LEU A 378 -22.20 -2.50 29.66
C LEU A 378 -21.96 -3.88 30.28
N GLU A 379 -20.71 -4.32 30.41
CA GLU A 379 -20.36 -5.58 31.07
C GLU A 379 -20.88 -5.66 32.52
N GLY A 380 -20.95 -4.52 33.22
CA GLY A 380 -21.46 -4.42 34.58
C GLY A 380 -22.96 -4.12 34.71
N GLN A 381 -23.70 -4.04 33.60
CA GLN A 381 -25.14 -3.73 33.61
C GLN A 381 -26.01 -5.00 33.68
N ALA A 382 -27.29 -4.84 34.02
CA ALA A 382 -28.25 -5.95 34.08
C ALA A 382 -28.78 -6.34 32.68
N ARG A 383 -29.63 -7.39 32.64
CA ARG A 383 -30.31 -7.89 31.43
C ARG A 383 -29.33 -8.45 30.40
N SER A 384 -29.59 -8.30 29.10
CA SER A 384 -28.72 -8.79 28.03
C SER A 384 -27.56 -7.85 27.72
N LEU A 385 -27.37 -6.76 28.46
CA LEU A 385 -26.31 -5.77 28.22
C LEU A 385 -24.88 -6.36 28.31
N PRO A 386 -24.55 -7.28 29.24
CA PRO A 386 -23.24 -7.95 29.23
C PRO A 386 -23.02 -8.81 27.98
N LEU A 387 -24.08 -9.45 27.47
CA LEU A 387 -24.01 -10.22 26.22
C LEU A 387 -23.81 -9.27 25.01
N ILE A 388 -24.59 -8.20 24.93
CA ILE A 388 -24.48 -7.17 23.89
C ILE A 388 -23.07 -6.57 23.90
N SER A 389 -22.49 -6.32 25.08
CA SER A 389 -21.12 -5.85 25.23
C SER A 389 -20.10 -6.79 24.58
N LYS A 390 -20.19 -8.10 24.86
CA LYS A 390 -19.35 -9.12 24.21
C LYS A 390 -19.54 -9.16 22.70
N MET A 391 -20.77 -9.02 22.22
CA MET A 391 -21.07 -8.98 20.77
C MET A 391 -20.48 -7.74 20.10
N ILE A 392 -20.53 -6.58 20.75
CA ILE A 392 -19.90 -5.35 20.24
C ILE A 392 -18.39 -5.55 20.16
N ARG A 393 -17.76 -6.04 21.24
CA ARG A 393 -16.31 -6.32 21.25
C ARG A 393 -15.92 -7.28 20.13
N GLY A 394 -16.61 -8.43 20.04
CA GLY A 394 -16.37 -9.40 18.97
C GLY A 394 -16.56 -8.81 17.57
N THR A 395 -17.55 -7.94 17.36
CA THR A 395 -17.75 -7.27 16.05
C THR A 395 -16.58 -6.35 15.69
N LEU A 396 -16.04 -5.61 16.66
CA LEU A 396 -14.86 -4.76 16.47
C LEU A 396 -13.59 -5.58 16.23
N ASP A 397 -13.43 -6.70 16.94
CA ASP A 397 -12.29 -7.61 16.78
C ASP A 397 -12.30 -8.27 15.39
N LEU A 398 -13.46 -8.76 14.93
CA LEU A 398 -13.63 -9.34 13.59
C LEU A 398 -13.33 -8.34 12.45
N GLN A 399 -13.50 -7.04 12.68
CA GLN A 399 -13.13 -6.02 11.69
C GLN A 399 -11.60 -5.94 11.48
N MET A 400 -10.83 -6.36 12.48
CA MET A 400 -9.37 -6.34 12.51
C MET A 400 -8.77 -7.70 12.15
N ASP A 401 -9.57 -8.75 12.28
CA ASP A 401 -9.20 -10.12 11.96
C ASP A 401 -9.07 -10.32 10.44
N VAL A 402 -7.84 -10.58 9.99
CA VAL A 402 -7.51 -10.79 8.57
C VAL A 402 -8.13 -12.08 8.04
N GLU A 403 -8.13 -13.14 8.84
CA GLU A 403 -8.72 -14.42 8.43
C GLU A 403 -10.23 -14.26 8.27
N TYR A 404 -10.94 -13.65 9.23
CA TYR A 404 -12.37 -13.41 9.09
C TYR A 404 -12.73 -12.61 7.83
N ARG A 405 -11.90 -11.63 7.46
CA ARG A 405 -12.17 -10.73 6.34
C ARG A 405 -11.92 -11.36 4.98
N TYR A 406 -10.92 -12.24 4.87
CA TYR A 406 -10.43 -12.71 3.57
C TYR A 406 -10.44 -14.23 3.40
N SER A 407 -10.66 -14.99 4.48
CA SER A 407 -10.88 -16.43 4.41
C SER A 407 -12.34 -16.72 4.03
N GLY A 408 -12.57 -17.27 2.83
CA GLY A 408 -13.88 -17.79 2.41
C GLY A 408 -14.56 -17.08 1.25
N GLY A 409 -13.85 -16.23 0.50
CA GLY A 409 -14.41 -15.43 -0.58
C GLY A 409 -14.18 -15.92 -2.01
N TYR A 410 -13.49 -17.04 -2.23
CA TYR A 410 -13.11 -17.53 -3.57
C TYR A 410 -13.07 -19.04 -3.65
#